data_AF-A0A5C9BKF0-F1
#
_entry.id   AF-A0A5C9BKF0-F1
#
_cell.length_a   1.000
_cell.length_b   1.000
_cell.length_c   1.000
_cell.angle_alpha   90.00
_cell.angle_beta   90.00
_cell.angle_gamma   90.00
#
_symmetry.space_group_name_H-M   'P 1'
#
loop_
_entity.id
_entity.type
_entity.pdbx_description
1 polymer ?
#
loop_
_entity_poly.entity_id
_entity_poly.type
_entity_poly.pdbx_seq_one_letter_code
_entity_poly.pdbx_strand_id
1 'polypeptide(L)' 'MSEENIDIPDNALTRCPKASFNMIRVARCAACPSFGGLADRFPGGQAPFARRYLVLCNAEPVKREVMELAEGGQE' A
#
# COMPACT_ATOMS: atom_id res chain seq x y z
N MET A 1 -6.70 -13.95 14.83
CA MET A 1 -7.10 -12.58 14.44
C MET A 1 -7.48 -12.68 12.99
N SER A 2 -8.72 -12.33 12.65
CA SER A 2 -9.29 -12.54 11.31
C SER A 2 -8.42 -11.86 10.26
N GLU A 3 -7.77 -12.66 9.42
CA GLU A 3 -7.13 -12.18 8.19
C GLU A 3 -8.25 -11.75 7.23
N GLU A 4 -8.78 -10.55 7.44
CA GLU A 4 -9.52 -9.86 6.38
C GLU A 4 -8.60 -9.85 5.16
N ASN A 5 -8.99 -10.60 4.12
CA ASN A 5 -8.33 -10.54 2.82
C ASN A 5 -8.64 -9.16 2.24
N ILE A 6 -7.77 -8.20 2.54
CA ILE A 6 -7.83 -6.87 1.96
C ILE A 6 -7.50 -7.03 0.48
N ASP A 7 -8.47 -6.77 -0.39
CA ASP A 7 -8.25 -6.72 -1.84
C ASP A 7 -7.39 -5.50 -2.17
N ILE A 8 -6.15 -5.74 -2.61
CA ILE A 8 -5.19 -4.70 -2.96
C ILE A 8 -5.31 -4.45 -4.46
N PRO A 9 -5.75 -3.26 -4.90
CA PRO A 9 -5.92 -3.01 -6.32
C PRO A 9 -4.56 -2.90 -7.02
N ASP A 10 -4.49 -3.36 -8.27
CA ASP A 10 -3.24 -3.46 -9.03
C ASP A 10 -2.63 -2.08 -9.40
N ASN A 11 -3.46 -1.03 -9.37
CA ASN A 11 -3.07 0.36 -9.57
C ASN A 11 -2.50 1.03 -8.30
N ALA A 12 -2.57 0.38 -7.13
CA ALA A 12 -2.02 0.93 -5.89
C ALA A 12 -0.50 0.82 -5.87
N LEU A 13 0.16 1.96 -5.65
CA LEU A 13 1.60 2.11 -5.58
C LEU A 13 2.05 2.63 -4.21
N THR A 14 3.25 2.26 -3.80
CA THR A 14 3.88 2.78 -2.59
C THR A 14 5.38 3.04 -2.80
N ARG A 15 5.96 3.94 -1.99
CA ARG A 15 7.40 4.21 -2.00
C ARG A 15 8.15 3.17 -1.19
N CYS A 16 9.04 2.41 -1.85
CA CYS A 16 9.88 1.42 -1.19
C CYS A 16 11.17 2.05 -0.61
N PRO A 17 11.42 1.98 0.72
CA PRO A 17 12.66 2.49 1.31
C PRO A 17 13.91 1.75 0.82
N LYS A 18 13.79 0.44 0.54
CA LYS A 18 14.93 -0.39 0.11
C LYS A 18 15.36 -0.12 -1.32
N ALA A 19 14.44 0.34 -2.16
CA ALA A 19 14.73 0.68 -3.56
C ALA A 19 15.05 2.17 -3.75
N SER A 20 15.01 2.96 -2.66
CA SER A 20 15.26 4.41 -2.50
C SER A 20 14.52 5.39 -3.43
N PHE A 21 14.08 5.00 -4.63
CA PHE A 21 13.51 5.92 -5.62
C PHE A 21 12.43 5.33 -6.54
N ASN A 22 12.11 4.04 -6.43
CA ASN A 22 11.08 3.42 -7.28
C ASN A 22 9.75 3.23 -6.53
N MET A 23 8.69 3.75 -7.13
CA MET A 23 7.31 3.40 -6.82
C MET A 23 7.07 1.95 -7.23
N ILE A 24 6.53 1.14 -6.31
CA ILE A 24 6.21 -0.27 -6.58
C ILE A 24 4.74 -0.54 -6.31
N ARG A 25 4.17 -1.53 -6.99
CA ARG A 25 2.80 -2.00 -6.72
C ARG A 25 2.70 -2.56 -5.31
N VAL A 26 1.68 -2.14 -4.57
CA VAL A 26 1.43 -2.61 -3.20
C VAL A 26 1.20 -4.13 -3.17
N ALA A 27 0.57 -4.70 -4.20
CA ALA A 27 0.43 -6.15 -4.33
C ALA A 27 1.78 -6.90 -4.32
N ARG A 28 2.86 -6.29 -4.85
CA ARG A 28 4.20 -6.88 -4.80
C ARG A 28 4.83 -6.84 -3.41
N CYS A 29 4.34 -5.99 -2.51
CA CYS A 29 4.81 -5.96 -1.13
C CYS A 29 4.45 -7.25 -0.38
N ALA A 30 3.37 -7.94 -0.72
CA ALA A 30 2.99 -9.20 -0.06
C ALA A 30 4.09 -10.29 -0.17
N ALA A 31 4.89 -10.26 -1.24
CA ALA A 31 6.03 -11.15 -1.44
C ALA A 31 7.36 -10.62 -0.85
N CYS A 32 7.36 -9.40 -0.30
CA CYS A 32 8.56 -8.76 0.25
C CYS A 32 8.78 -9.22 1.70
N PRO A 33 9.97 -9.71 2.08
CA PRO A 33 10.27 -10.11 3.46
C PRO A 33 10.26 -8.94 4.45
N SER A 34 10.27 -7.70 3.93
CA SER A 34 10.17 -6.49 4.76
C SER A 34 8.75 -5.94 4.82
N PHE A 35 7.74 -6.60 4.27
CA PHE A 35 6.36 -6.16 4.44
C PHE A 35 5.87 -6.47 5.85
N GLY A 36 5.41 -5.43 6.55
CA GLY A 36 4.88 -5.50 7.91
C GLY A 36 3.35 -5.46 7.97
N GLY A 37 2.67 -5.55 6.83
CA GLY A 37 1.21 -5.49 6.73
C GLY A 37 0.67 -4.13 6.26
N LEU A 38 -0.66 -4.03 6.23
CA LEU A 38 -1.39 -2.78 5.97
C LEU A 38 -1.95 -2.22 7.27
N ALA A 39 -1.88 -0.91 7.44
CA ALA A 39 -2.50 -0.20 8.55
C ALA A 39 -3.71 0.59 8.06
N ASP A 40 -4.91 0.23 8.56
CA ASP A 40 -6.15 0.97 8.28
C ASP A 40 -6.19 2.27 9.09
N ARG A 41 -6.39 3.40 8.41
CA ARG A 41 -6.54 4.73 9.01
C ARG A 41 -7.98 5.05 9.38
N PHE A 42 -8.95 4.37 8.77
CA PHE A 42 -10.37 4.65 8.89
C PHE A 42 -11.15 3.35 9.14
N PRO A 43 -10.98 2.73 10.32
CA PRO A 43 -11.72 1.52 10.67
C PRO A 43 -13.24 1.80 10.64
N GLY A 44 -13.98 1.08 9.80
CA GLY A 44 -15.42 1.28 9.60
C GLY A 44 -15.81 2.44 8.68
N GLY A 45 -14.82 3.17 8.13
CA GLY A 45 -15.03 4.25 7.17
C GLY A 45 -15.02 3.77 5.72
N GLN A 46 -15.77 4.47 4.85
CA GLN A 46 -15.68 4.30 3.40
C GLN A 46 -14.66 5.29 2.84
N ALA A 47 -13.49 4.80 2.44
CA ALA A 47 -12.46 5.56 1.76
C ALA A 47 -11.78 4.69 0.71
N PRO A 48 -11.31 5.25 -0.42
CA PRO A 48 -10.57 4.50 -1.43
C PRO A 48 -9.29 3.91 -0.83
N PHE A 49 -8.87 2.76 -1.36
CA PHE A 49 -7.79 1.93 -0.80
C PHE A 49 -6.54 2.78 -0.44
N ALA A 50 -6.12 3.65 -1.35
CA ALA A 50 -4.91 4.44 -1.16
C ALA A 50 -4.98 5.48 -0.04
N ARG A 51 -6.18 5.99 0.25
CA ARG A 51 -6.41 6.90 1.39
C ARG A 51 -6.65 6.13 2.68
N ARG A 52 -7.22 4.93 2.58
CA ARG A 52 -7.57 4.10 3.73
C ARG A 52 -6.38 3.41 4.35
N TYR A 53 -5.52 2.82 3.52
CA TYR A 53 -4.45 1.93 3.98
C TYR A 53 -3.06 2.57 3.82
N LEU A 54 -2.22 2.33 4.82
CA LEU A 54 -0.78 2.61 4.77
C LEU A 54 -0.02 1.29 4.71
N VAL A 55 1.11 1.26 4.02
CA VAL A 55 2.00 0.09 3.99
C VAL A 55 3.00 0.18 5.15
N LEU A 56 3.10 -0.87 5.95
CA LEU A 56 4.12 -1.02 6.98
C LEU A 56 5.32 -1.77 6.40
N CYS A 57 6.54 -1.30 6.70
CA CYS A 57 7.79 -2.00 6.32
C CYS A 57 8.65 -2.31 7.56
N ASN A 58 9.38 -3.44 7.56
CA ASN A 58 10.05 -4.02 8.74
C ASN A 58 11.60 -4.02 8.63
N ALA A 59 12.16 -2.87 8.26
CA ALA A 59 13.59 -2.55 8.41
C ALA A 59 13.76 -1.16 9.09
N GLU A 60 12.75 -0.31 8.91
CA GLU A 60 12.46 0.87 9.71
C GLU A 60 10.93 0.91 9.84
N PRO A 61 10.32 1.11 11.03
CA PRO A 61 8.87 1.12 11.21
C PRO A 61 8.25 2.38 10.57
N VAL A 62 8.20 2.38 9.25
CA VAL A 62 7.71 3.49 8.43
C VAL A 62 6.33 3.14 7.90
N LYS A 63 5.39 4.06 8.12
CA LYS A 63 4.09 4.05 7.47
C LYS A 63 4.23 4.73 6.12
N ARG A 64 3.96 4.02 5.03
CA ARG A 64 4.05 4.55 3.68
C ARG A 64 2.66 4.83 3.14
N GLU A 65 2.48 6.03 2.63
CA GLU A 65 1.27 6.38 1.90
C GLU A 65 1.20 5.54 0.61
N VAL A 66 -0.02 5.13 0.31
CA VAL A 66 -0.35 4.50 -0.96
C VAL A 66 -0.86 5.59 -1.89
N MET A 67 -0.52 5.47 -3.17
CA MET A 67 -1.02 6.30 -4.24
C MET A 67 -1.73 5.41 -5.25
N GLU A 68 -2.82 5.88 -5.83
CA GLU A 68 -3.40 5.22 -7.01
C GLU A 68 -2.76 5.84 -8.24
N LEU A 69 -2.32 5.01 -9.17
CA LEU A 69 -2.07 5.49 -10.51
C LEU A 69 -3.42 5.98 -11.04
N ALA A 70 -3.56 7.27 -11.33
CA ALA A 70 -4.68 7.73 -12.13
C ALA A 70 -4.62 6.93 -13.43
N GLU A 71 -5.64 6.11 -13.70
CA GLU A 71 -5.81 5.54 -15.02
C GLU A 71 -5.79 6.73 -15.97
N GLY A 72 -4.78 6.78 -16.84
CA GLY A 72 -4.50 7.95 -17.64
C GLY A 72 -5.77 8.37 -18.34
N GLY A 73 -6.20 9.61 -18.07
CA GLY A 73 -7.01 10.35 -19.03
C GLY A 73 -6.17 10.45 -20.29
N GLN A 74 -6.45 9.57 -21.25
CA GLN A 74 -6.11 9.79 -22.64
C GLN A 74 -7.04 10.90 -23.14
N GLU A 75 -6.46 12.05 -23.48
CA GLU A 75 -6.98 12.94 -24.51
C GLU A 75 -5.89 13.17 -25.55
#